data_AF-A0A537UKT4-F1
#
_entry.id   AF-A0A537UKT4-F1
#
_cell.length_a   1.000
_cell.length_b   1.000
_cell.length_c   1.000
_cell.angle_alpha   90.00
_cell.angle_beta   90.00
_cell.angle_gamma   90.00
#
_symmetry.space_group_name_H-M   'P 1'
#
loop_
_entity.id
_entity.type
_entity.pdbx_description
1 polymer ?
#
loop_
_entity_poly.entity_id
_entity_poly.type
_entity_poly.pdbx_seq_one_letter_code
_entity_poly.pdbx_strand_id
1 'polypeptide(L)'
;MRALLFCLLGLMTASSDLALAQMKLSPKAAPGANETRYFTSIDGLMDGNADAILKETRQGKTVTSAVLDVCYPAEKGSDRKDRFVVNLAVNGQTLSGTTQSISDQLPVTVKLVRKPTGDTFEFKGQISVGQTVTEVTSTDNSDLSEKEFRDNQTTDDGIAAAPKDFSEVSPESIGVRLKLDAALDFLQGLKGQDVEVSLSSLTVSCDALRAGEQTINISVDPNRAAGLIAKFKSLPGVVAAGWTSGIVEMERSIRFLAADWRDGDRLNRDKLAAAIANVLGKTLSAKPSSSAWNPNTGKLKLTFKRPSQIFPALGLTETVEVTALVAPDRPGASDRLMLWISNPVVSTKDETAGPKLNLAEESSGDEEGDQKDDNGSVDALAKEFKGQRWDADKSAWK
;
A
#
# COMPACT_ATOMS: atom_id res chain seq x y z
N MET A 1 37.86 -45.17 55.12
CA MET A 1 36.77 -45.75 55.95
C MET A 1 35.46 -45.52 55.23
N ARG A 2 34.72 -46.63 54.99
CA ARG A 2 33.31 -46.77 54.58
C ARG A 2 32.87 -46.03 53.29
N ALA A 3 32.75 -46.74 52.16
CA ALA A 3 31.65 -47.66 51.77
C ALA A 3 30.46 -46.86 51.18
N LEU A 4 30.33 -46.87 49.84
CA LEU A 4 29.43 -47.76 49.06
C LEU A 4 28.00 -47.14 49.00
N LEU A 5 27.22 -47.14 47.91
CA LEU A 5 27.06 -48.10 46.82
C LEU A 5 26.33 -47.38 45.64
N PHE A 6 26.78 -47.64 44.39
CA PHE A 6 25.99 -48.09 43.22
C PHE A 6 24.80 -47.22 42.70
N CYS A 7 24.50 -47.05 41.41
CA CYS A 7 25.06 -47.59 40.18
C CYS A 7 24.40 -46.95 38.94
N LEU A 8 25.16 -46.97 37.84
CA LEU A 8 24.81 -47.27 36.45
C LEU A 8 23.70 -46.53 35.63
N LEU A 9 24.20 -45.96 34.53
CA LEU A 9 23.81 -46.12 33.11
C LEU A 9 22.45 -45.63 32.59
N GLY A 10 22.51 -44.78 31.56
CA GLY A 10 21.46 -44.59 30.57
C GLY A 10 21.73 -43.42 29.63
N LEU A 11 22.36 -43.69 28.47
CA LEU A 11 22.40 -42.76 27.33
C LEU A 11 20.95 -42.42 26.93
N MET A 12 20.63 -41.13 26.79
CA MET A 12 19.48 -40.67 26.04
C MET A 12 19.96 -39.67 25.00
N THR A 13 19.80 -40.08 23.74
CA THR A 13 19.94 -39.26 22.53
C THR A 13 18.91 -38.14 22.58
N ALA A 14 19.37 -36.89 22.69
CA ALA A 14 18.52 -35.73 22.47
C ALA A 14 18.30 -35.59 20.95
N SER A 15 17.27 -36.26 20.43
CA SER A 15 16.71 -35.93 19.13
C SER A 15 15.97 -34.60 19.27
N SER A 16 16.42 -33.62 18.50
CA SER A 16 15.73 -32.36 18.27
C SER A 16 14.39 -32.64 17.58
N ASP A 17 13.32 -32.67 18.36
CA ASP A 17 11.96 -32.62 17.82
C ASP A 17 11.77 -31.28 17.12
N LEU A 18 11.59 -31.37 15.80
CA LEU A 18 11.06 -30.31 14.96
C LEU A 18 9.71 -29.88 15.55
N ALA A 19 9.63 -28.63 16.01
CA ALA A 19 8.39 -28.00 16.41
C ALA A 19 7.47 -27.82 15.19
N LEU A 20 6.74 -28.87 14.84
CA LEU A 20 5.51 -28.74 14.07
C LEU A 20 4.51 -28.01 14.95
N ALA A 21 4.08 -26.83 14.52
CA ALA A 21 3.01 -26.08 15.13
C ALA A 21 1.73 -26.95 15.15
N GLN A 22 1.47 -27.62 16.27
CA GLN A 22 0.16 -28.20 16.53
C GLN A 22 -0.83 -27.04 16.66
N MET A 23 -1.74 -26.91 15.69
CA MET A 23 -3.00 -26.20 15.85
C MET A 23 -3.71 -26.77 17.09
N LYS A 24 -3.50 -26.14 18.23
CA LYS A 24 -4.17 -26.48 19.47
C LYS A 24 -5.58 -25.93 19.35
N LEU A 25 -6.52 -26.81 19.01
CA LEU A 25 -7.96 -26.54 19.06
C LEU A 25 -8.30 -25.77 20.35
N SER A 26 -8.97 -24.64 20.19
CA SER A 26 -9.45 -23.81 21.29
C SER A 26 -10.21 -24.65 22.32
N PRO A 27 -10.07 -24.39 23.63
CA PRO A 27 -10.78 -25.14 24.66
C PRO A 27 -12.28 -25.08 24.43
N LYS A 28 -12.94 -26.25 24.48
CA LYS A 28 -14.39 -26.38 24.35
C LYS A 28 -15.10 -25.47 25.35
N ALA A 29 -15.99 -24.60 24.86
CA ALA A 29 -16.72 -23.63 25.69
C ALA A 29 -17.53 -24.32 26.81
N ALA A 30 -17.64 -23.66 27.96
CA ALA A 30 -18.44 -24.14 29.09
C ALA A 30 -19.92 -24.28 28.69
N PRO A 31 -20.67 -25.29 29.20
CA PRO A 31 -22.08 -25.46 28.87
C PRO A 31 -22.90 -24.20 29.21
N GLY A 32 -23.60 -23.65 28.21
CA GLY A 32 -24.42 -22.45 28.37
C GLY A 32 -23.69 -21.11 28.18
N ALA A 33 -22.38 -21.12 27.91
CA ALA A 33 -21.64 -19.93 27.54
C ALA A 33 -22.07 -19.43 26.15
N ASN A 34 -22.19 -18.11 26.01
CA ASN A 34 -22.38 -17.48 24.71
C ASN A 34 -21.04 -17.48 23.96
N GLU A 35 -21.05 -17.98 22.73
CA GLU A 35 -19.90 -17.98 21.84
C GLU A 35 -20.18 -17.07 20.64
N THR A 36 -19.19 -16.25 20.28
CA THR A 36 -19.24 -15.42 19.07
C THR A 36 -18.46 -16.10 17.96
N ARG A 37 -19.10 -16.24 16.80
CA ARG A 37 -18.56 -16.85 15.59
C ARG A 37 -18.68 -15.90 14.41
N TYR A 38 -17.72 -15.96 13.52
CA TYR A 38 -17.64 -15.10 12.33
C TYR A 38 -17.60 -15.93 11.06
N PHE A 39 -18.34 -15.50 10.06
CA PHE A 39 -18.18 -15.96 8.68
C PHE A 39 -17.67 -14.78 7.87
N THR A 40 -16.52 -14.94 7.22
CA THR A 40 -15.87 -13.87 6.42
C THR A 40 -15.83 -14.20 4.93
N SER A 41 -16.33 -15.36 4.53
CA SER A 41 -16.28 -15.88 3.15
C SER A 41 -17.63 -16.46 2.73
N ILE A 42 -18.68 -15.62 2.75
CA ILE A 42 -20.00 -16.05 2.28
C ILE A 42 -20.11 -15.82 0.77
N ASP A 43 -19.85 -16.88 0.01
CA ASP A 43 -19.92 -16.84 -1.45
C ASP A 43 -21.34 -16.52 -1.96
N GLY A 44 -21.40 -15.88 -3.13
CA GLY A 44 -22.66 -15.60 -3.83
C GLY A 44 -23.45 -14.39 -3.29
N LEU A 45 -22.92 -13.63 -2.34
CA LEU A 45 -23.48 -12.30 -2.00
C LEU A 45 -23.20 -11.28 -3.12
N MET A 46 -24.25 -10.57 -3.56
CA MET A 46 -24.17 -9.50 -4.57
C MET A 46 -23.39 -9.95 -5.83
N ASP A 47 -23.78 -11.10 -6.39
CA ASP A 47 -23.15 -11.73 -7.56
C ASP A 47 -21.66 -12.07 -7.34
N GLY A 48 -21.27 -12.34 -6.10
CA GLY A 48 -19.90 -12.69 -5.70
C GLY A 48 -18.93 -11.50 -5.59
N ASN A 49 -19.42 -10.27 -5.69
CA ASN A 49 -18.58 -9.06 -5.65
C ASN A 49 -18.61 -8.33 -4.30
N ALA A 50 -19.29 -8.89 -3.30
CA ALA A 50 -19.35 -8.33 -1.97
C ALA A 50 -18.36 -8.98 -1.01
N ASP A 51 -17.84 -8.17 -0.09
CA ASP A 51 -17.17 -8.58 1.12
C ASP A 51 -18.20 -8.60 2.25
N ALA A 52 -18.46 -9.77 2.83
CA ALA A 52 -19.49 -9.98 3.83
C ALA A 52 -18.92 -10.61 5.11
N ILE A 53 -19.28 -10.01 6.24
CA ILE A 53 -18.99 -10.52 7.57
C ILE A 53 -20.32 -10.80 8.27
N LEU A 54 -20.62 -12.07 8.52
CA LEU A 54 -21.73 -12.47 9.39
C LEU A 54 -21.19 -12.82 10.77
N LYS A 55 -21.59 -12.04 11.77
CA LYS A 55 -21.33 -12.30 13.18
C LYS A 55 -22.53 -12.99 13.80
N GLU A 56 -22.33 -14.19 14.33
CA GLU A 56 -23.34 -14.91 15.11
C GLU A 56 -22.95 -14.96 16.59
N THR A 57 -23.93 -14.78 17.47
CA THR A 57 -23.80 -15.19 18.87
C THR A 57 -24.61 -16.46 19.05
N ARG A 58 -24.00 -17.47 19.67
CA ARG A 58 -24.58 -18.80 19.86
C ARG A 58 -24.60 -19.19 21.32
N GLN A 59 -25.65 -19.89 21.73
CA GLN A 59 -25.69 -20.64 22.98
C GLN A 59 -25.78 -22.13 22.65
N GLY A 60 -24.65 -22.83 22.74
CA GLY A 60 -24.53 -24.17 22.18
C GLY A 60 -24.72 -24.17 20.67
N LYS A 61 -25.69 -24.94 20.16
CA LYS A 61 -26.01 -24.99 18.71
C LYS A 61 -27.02 -23.94 18.26
N THR A 62 -27.62 -23.20 19.18
CA THR A 62 -28.69 -22.24 18.89
C THR A 62 -28.10 -20.87 18.65
N VAL A 63 -28.40 -20.26 17.50
CA VAL A 63 -28.07 -18.86 17.22
C VAL A 63 -29.06 -17.97 17.99
N THR A 64 -28.55 -17.03 18.78
CA THR A 64 -29.36 -16.12 19.60
C THR A 64 -29.42 -14.71 19.02
N SER A 65 -28.39 -14.31 18.28
CA SER A 65 -28.36 -13.06 17.52
C SER A 65 -27.41 -13.19 16.33
N ALA A 66 -27.67 -12.40 15.30
CA ALA A 66 -26.86 -12.35 14.11
C ALA A 66 -26.77 -10.91 13.59
N VAL A 67 -25.59 -10.50 13.14
CA VAL A 67 -25.33 -9.20 12.50
C VAL A 67 -24.62 -9.47 11.20
N LEU A 68 -25.18 -8.96 10.09
CA LEU A 68 -24.57 -9.05 8.77
C LEU A 68 -24.05 -7.67 8.37
N ASP A 69 -22.76 -7.60 8.06
CA ASP A 69 -22.06 -6.43 7.55
C ASP A 69 -21.59 -6.74 6.13
N VAL A 70 -22.16 -6.05 5.15
CA VAL A 70 -21.87 -6.27 3.73
C VAL A 70 -21.34 -4.99 3.11
N CYS A 71 -20.17 -5.09 2.50
CA CYS A 71 -19.59 -4.08 1.63
C CYS A 71 -19.65 -4.57 0.19
N TYR A 72 -20.14 -3.75 -0.74
CA TYR A 72 -20.45 -4.17 -2.11
C TYR A 72 -20.21 -3.03 -3.09
N PRO A 73 -19.98 -3.32 -4.40
CA PRO A 73 -19.94 -2.28 -5.43
C PRO A 73 -21.33 -1.64 -5.55
N ALA A 74 -21.40 -0.31 -5.41
CA ALA A 74 -22.66 0.42 -5.54
C ALA A 74 -23.24 0.31 -6.96
N GLU A 75 -22.36 0.14 -7.96
CA GLU A 75 -22.72 -0.02 -9.36
C GLU A 75 -21.90 -1.15 -10.00
N LYS A 76 -22.48 -1.84 -10.99
CA LYS A 76 -21.81 -2.93 -11.69
C LYS A 76 -20.57 -2.41 -12.42
N GLY A 77 -19.41 -3.02 -12.14
CA GLY A 77 -18.13 -2.63 -12.73
C GLY A 77 -17.53 -1.33 -12.16
N SER A 78 -18.08 -0.81 -11.06
CA SER A 78 -17.54 0.35 -10.37
C SER A 78 -16.68 -0.04 -9.17
N ASP A 79 -15.61 0.70 -8.93
CA ASP A 79 -14.82 0.62 -7.70
C ASP A 79 -15.50 1.32 -6.52
N ARG A 80 -16.54 2.13 -6.78
CA ARG A 80 -17.34 2.80 -5.74
C ARG A 80 -18.03 1.74 -4.90
N LYS A 81 -17.69 1.66 -3.62
CA LYS A 81 -18.30 0.75 -2.65
C LYS A 81 -19.37 1.47 -1.83
N ASP A 82 -20.40 0.73 -1.46
CA ASP A 82 -21.33 1.07 -0.40
C ASP A 82 -21.35 -0.08 0.62
N ARG A 83 -21.84 0.18 1.82
CA ARG A 83 -21.88 -0.76 2.93
C ARG A 83 -23.22 -0.66 3.63
N PHE A 84 -23.71 -1.78 4.15
CA PHE A 84 -24.79 -1.78 5.12
C PHE A 84 -24.48 -2.74 6.27
N VAL A 85 -25.01 -2.41 7.45
CA VAL A 85 -24.99 -3.30 8.62
C VAL A 85 -26.42 -3.54 9.05
N VAL A 86 -26.80 -4.80 9.21
CA VAL A 86 -28.16 -5.20 9.58
C VAL A 86 -28.13 -6.15 10.77
N ASN A 87 -28.94 -5.84 11.78
CA ASN A 87 -29.27 -6.77 12.85
C ASN A 87 -30.33 -7.74 12.33
N LEU A 88 -30.04 -9.04 12.36
CA LEU A 88 -30.92 -10.07 11.85
C LEU A 88 -31.74 -10.68 13.00
N ALA A 89 -33.06 -10.63 12.86
CA ALA A 89 -33.98 -11.40 13.68
C ALA A 89 -33.78 -12.89 13.38
N VAL A 90 -33.57 -13.67 14.44
CA VAL A 90 -33.34 -15.12 14.36
C VAL A 90 -34.66 -15.83 14.64
N ASN A 91 -35.16 -16.58 13.67
CA ASN A 91 -36.35 -17.43 13.82
C ASN A 91 -36.03 -18.85 13.32
N GLY A 92 -35.60 -19.71 14.26
CA GLY A 92 -35.08 -21.03 13.94
C GLY A 92 -33.84 -20.93 13.06
N GLN A 93 -33.94 -21.39 11.81
CA GLN A 93 -32.88 -21.31 10.80
C GLN A 93 -32.95 -20.04 9.94
N THR A 94 -34.03 -19.26 10.06
CA THR A 94 -34.22 -18.05 9.25
C THR A 94 -33.59 -16.85 9.95
N LEU A 95 -32.81 -16.08 9.20
CA LEU A 95 -32.21 -14.82 9.60
C LEU A 95 -32.79 -13.72 8.70
N SER A 96 -33.47 -12.73 9.28
CA SER A 96 -34.09 -11.66 8.49
C SER A 96 -33.95 -10.30 9.13
N GLY A 97 -33.77 -9.25 8.33
CA GLY A 97 -33.69 -7.89 8.84
C GLY A 97 -33.82 -6.85 7.73
N THR A 98 -34.00 -5.61 8.14
CA THR A 98 -34.03 -4.46 7.25
C THR A 98 -33.10 -3.37 7.79
N THR A 99 -32.52 -2.58 6.90
CA THR A 99 -31.64 -1.45 7.23
C THR A 99 -31.60 -0.47 6.06
N GLN A 100 -30.67 0.48 6.09
CA GLN A 100 -30.29 1.28 4.93
C GLN A 100 -28.79 1.14 4.64
N SER A 101 -28.40 1.33 3.39
CA SER A 101 -26.99 1.50 3.05
C SER A 101 -26.44 2.82 3.57
N ILE A 102 -25.13 2.89 3.79
CA ILE A 102 -24.49 4.00 4.48
C ILE A 102 -24.33 5.20 3.54
N SER A 103 -23.81 4.98 2.33
CA SER A 103 -23.51 6.07 1.40
C SER A 103 -24.75 6.51 0.64
N ASP A 104 -25.42 5.59 -0.04
CA ASP A 104 -26.54 5.93 -0.93
C ASP A 104 -27.90 5.95 -0.22
N GLN A 105 -27.94 5.58 1.07
CA GLN A 105 -29.15 5.55 1.90
C GLN A 105 -30.28 4.70 1.28
N LEU A 106 -29.91 3.65 0.55
CA LEU A 106 -30.86 2.76 -0.12
C LEU A 106 -31.49 1.82 0.91
N PRO A 107 -32.81 1.53 0.80
CA PRO A 107 -33.44 0.55 1.67
C PRO A 107 -32.85 -0.85 1.39
N VAL A 108 -32.54 -1.57 2.47
CA VAL A 108 -31.98 -2.92 2.41
C VAL A 108 -32.91 -3.90 3.13
N THR A 109 -33.17 -5.05 2.50
CA THR A 109 -33.86 -6.18 3.11
C THR A 109 -33.02 -7.44 2.96
N VAL A 110 -32.86 -8.19 4.05
CA VAL A 110 -32.10 -9.44 4.09
C VAL A 110 -33.01 -10.55 4.58
N LYS A 111 -33.01 -11.68 3.86
CA LYS A 111 -33.64 -12.92 4.29
C LYS A 111 -32.76 -14.09 3.90
N LEU A 112 -32.14 -14.73 4.88
CA LEU A 112 -31.28 -15.89 4.72
C LEU A 112 -31.82 -17.07 5.52
N VAL A 113 -31.55 -18.27 5.04
CA VAL A 113 -31.82 -19.54 5.71
C VAL A 113 -30.47 -20.22 5.90
N ARG A 114 -30.15 -20.50 7.15
CA ARG A 114 -28.91 -21.12 7.60
C ARG A 114 -29.13 -22.61 7.84
N LYS A 115 -28.39 -23.45 7.13
CA LYS A 115 -28.46 -24.91 7.29
C LYS A 115 -27.08 -25.47 7.66
N PRO A 116 -26.91 -26.05 8.85
CA PRO A 116 -25.68 -26.76 9.21
C PRO A 116 -25.46 -28.01 8.36
N THR A 117 -24.23 -28.24 7.92
CA THR A 117 -23.83 -29.34 7.04
C THR A 117 -22.53 -29.97 7.55
N GLY A 118 -22.63 -30.83 8.57
CA GLY A 118 -21.45 -31.33 9.27
C GLY A 118 -20.78 -30.21 10.06
N ASP A 119 -19.52 -29.90 9.72
CA ASP A 119 -18.72 -28.84 10.34
C ASP A 119 -18.82 -27.49 9.58
N THR A 120 -19.52 -27.46 8.44
CA THR A 120 -19.71 -26.25 7.62
C THR A 120 -21.17 -25.86 7.55
N PHE A 121 -21.46 -24.73 6.89
CA PHE A 121 -22.80 -24.14 6.85
C PHE A 121 -23.19 -23.74 5.42
N GLU A 122 -24.43 -24.02 5.03
CA GLU A 122 -25.09 -23.47 3.86
C GLU A 122 -25.89 -22.21 4.24
N PHE A 123 -25.82 -21.16 3.41
CA PHE A 123 -26.70 -19.99 3.46
C PHE A 123 -27.45 -19.83 2.14
N LYS A 124 -28.78 -19.79 2.20
CA LYS A 124 -29.65 -19.58 1.03
C LYS A 124 -30.67 -18.50 1.28
N GLY A 125 -30.95 -17.65 0.29
CA GLY A 125 -31.99 -16.64 0.44
C GLY A 125 -31.84 -15.50 -0.53
N GLN A 126 -32.24 -14.31 -0.10
CA GLN A 126 -32.25 -13.11 -0.93
C GLN A 126 -31.82 -11.89 -0.12
N ILE A 127 -31.10 -11.01 -0.80
CA ILE A 127 -30.76 -9.67 -0.33
C ILE A 127 -31.29 -8.68 -1.35
N SER A 128 -31.99 -7.66 -0.87
CA SER A 128 -32.50 -6.57 -1.71
C SER A 128 -31.83 -5.28 -1.28
N VAL A 129 -31.28 -4.53 -2.24
CA VAL A 129 -30.72 -3.20 -2.06
C VAL A 129 -31.41 -2.26 -3.06
N GLY A 130 -32.19 -1.31 -2.56
CA GLY A 130 -33.06 -0.51 -3.41
C GLY A 130 -34.04 -1.38 -4.19
N GLN A 131 -33.93 -1.36 -5.53
CA GLN A 131 -34.76 -2.18 -6.43
C GLN A 131 -34.08 -3.49 -6.86
N THR A 132 -32.79 -3.65 -6.56
CA THR A 132 -32.01 -4.81 -6.96
C THR A 132 -32.20 -5.93 -5.97
N VAL A 133 -32.53 -7.13 -6.46
CA VAL A 133 -32.64 -8.35 -5.65
C VAL A 133 -31.58 -9.34 -6.12
N THR A 134 -30.76 -9.81 -5.20
CA THR A 134 -29.76 -10.85 -5.44
C THR A 134 -30.11 -12.10 -4.67
N GLU A 135 -30.09 -13.25 -5.35
CA GLU A 135 -30.18 -14.55 -4.71
C GLU A 135 -28.85 -14.94 -4.10
N VAL A 136 -28.87 -15.37 -2.84
CA VAL A 136 -27.71 -15.87 -2.13
C VAL A 136 -27.78 -17.39 -2.13
N THR A 137 -26.75 -18.04 -2.67
CA THR A 137 -26.52 -19.47 -2.54
C THR A 137 -25.06 -19.71 -2.21
N SER A 138 -24.78 -19.90 -0.92
CA SER A 138 -23.46 -20.20 -0.39
C SER A 138 -23.48 -21.59 0.24
N THR A 139 -22.67 -22.52 -0.23
CA THR A 139 -22.83 -23.95 0.11
C THR A 139 -21.84 -24.51 1.11
N ASP A 140 -20.69 -23.85 1.31
CA ASP A 140 -19.61 -24.40 2.14
C ASP A 140 -18.88 -23.30 2.93
N ASN A 141 -19.45 -22.92 4.07
CA ASN A 141 -18.93 -21.85 4.90
C ASN A 141 -18.35 -22.39 6.20
N SER A 142 -17.09 -22.08 6.47
CA SER A 142 -16.47 -22.29 7.78
C SER A 142 -16.58 -21.04 8.64
N ASP A 143 -16.63 -21.20 9.96
CA ASP A 143 -16.65 -20.08 10.90
C ASP A 143 -15.35 -19.95 11.69
N LEU A 144 -15.03 -18.70 12.04
CA LEU A 144 -13.90 -18.32 12.87
C LEU A 144 -14.39 -17.99 14.27
N SER A 145 -13.56 -18.30 15.27
CA SER A 145 -13.75 -17.74 16.61
C SER A 145 -13.48 -16.23 16.61
N GLU A 146 -13.98 -15.52 17.63
CA GLU A 146 -13.67 -14.09 17.85
C GLU A 146 -12.17 -13.81 17.87
N LYS A 147 -11.37 -14.72 18.46
CA LYS A 147 -9.92 -14.55 18.52
C LYS A 147 -9.29 -14.65 17.13
N GLU A 148 -9.59 -15.70 16.37
CA GLU A 148 -9.07 -15.88 15.01
C GLU A 148 -9.50 -14.73 14.10
N PHE A 149 -10.74 -14.26 14.23
CA PHE A 149 -11.21 -13.09 13.50
C PHE A 149 -10.37 -11.85 13.81
N ARG A 150 -10.09 -11.56 15.08
CA ARG A 150 -9.26 -10.42 15.49
C ARG A 150 -7.81 -10.55 15.06
N ASP A 151 -7.23 -11.75 15.18
CA ASP A 151 -5.84 -12.00 14.80
C ASP A 151 -5.65 -11.83 13.28
N ASN A 152 -6.73 -11.97 12.49
CA ASN A 152 -6.74 -11.73 11.04
C ASN A 152 -7.05 -10.27 10.66
N GLN A 153 -7.40 -9.39 11.60
CA GLN A 153 -7.60 -7.97 11.31
C GLN A 153 -6.25 -7.26 11.28
N THR A 154 -5.82 -6.81 10.09
CA THR A 154 -4.65 -5.95 9.96
C THR A 154 -5.10 -4.54 9.57
N THR A 155 -4.55 -3.53 10.25
CA THR A 155 -4.71 -2.14 9.83
C THR A 155 -3.40 -1.43 10.10
N ASP A 156 -2.44 -1.64 9.21
CA ASP A 156 -1.24 -0.82 9.12
C ASP A 156 -1.40 0.08 7.89
N ASP A 157 -1.45 1.39 8.11
CA ASP A 157 -1.48 2.37 7.04
C ASP A 157 -0.08 2.91 6.69
N GLY A 158 0.95 2.40 7.36
CA GLY A 158 2.34 2.81 7.14
C GLY A 158 2.63 4.26 7.50
N ILE A 159 1.77 4.94 8.27
CA ILE A 159 1.98 6.36 8.61
C ILE A 159 2.98 6.49 9.76
N ALA A 160 4.20 6.92 9.44
CA ALA A 160 5.20 7.35 10.40
C ALA A 160 5.06 8.85 10.71
N ALA A 161 4.58 9.19 11.91
CA ALA A 161 4.32 10.58 12.30
C ALA A 161 5.59 11.43 12.47
N ALA A 162 6.71 10.81 12.84
CA ALA A 162 8.01 11.43 13.10
C ALA A 162 9.12 10.39 12.92
N PRO A 163 9.38 9.91 11.69
CA PRO A 163 10.44 8.94 11.44
C PRO A 163 11.80 9.56 11.79
N LYS A 164 12.74 8.74 12.24
CA LYS A 164 14.10 9.19 12.60
C LYS A 164 14.86 9.73 11.38
N ASP A 165 14.69 9.03 10.26
CA ASP A 165 15.24 9.32 8.95
C ASP A 165 14.34 8.68 7.88
N PHE A 166 14.71 8.78 6.61
CA PHE A 166 13.90 8.28 5.49
C PHE A 166 14.33 6.88 4.99
N SER A 167 14.87 6.01 5.86
CA SER A 167 15.24 4.65 5.45
C SER A 167 14.03 3.71 5.28
N GLU A 168 12.93 3.97 5.97
CA GLU A 168 11.71 3.13 5.99
C GLU A 168 10.50 3.79 5.32
N VAL A 169 10.55 5.11 5.13
CA VAL A 169 9.50 5.94 4.51
C VAL A 169 10.14 6.97 3.59
N SER A 170 9.38 7.50 2.64
CA SER A 170 9.93 8.38 1.61
C SER A 170 9.67 9.86 1.91
N PRO A 171 10.65 10.76 1.66
CA PRO A 171 10.55 12.18 2.05
C PRO A 171 9.45 12.96 1.33
N GLU A 172 9.04 12.52 0.14
CA GLU A 172 7.98 13.11 -0.68
C GLU A 172 6.59 12.53 -0.40
N SER A 173 6.49 11.40 0.29
CA SER A 173 5.25 10.64 0.43
C SER A 173 4.61 10.90 1.80
N ILE A 174 3.37 11.37 1.79
CA ILE A 174 2.58 11.70 2.98
C ILE A 174 1.30 10.86 2.96
N GLY A 175 0.99 10.23 4.08
CA GLY A 175 -0.32 9.66 4.37
C GLY A 175 -1.11 10.57 5.29
N VAL A 176 -2.40 10.75 5.00
CA VAL A 176 -3.35 11.41 5.88
C VAL A 176 -4.53 10.48 6.12
N ARG A 177 -4.64 9.95 7.33
CA ARG A 177 -5.80 9.17 7.79
C ARG A 177 -6.86 10.13 8.32
N LEU A 178 -8.06 10.05 7.81
CA LEU A 178 -9.17 10.92 8.20
C LEU A 178 -10.50 10.17 8.19
N LYS A 179 -11.45 10.69 8.96
CA LYS A 179 -12.83 10.19 8.97
C LYS A 179 -13.47 10.32 7.59
N LEU A 180 -14.32 9.37 7.23
CA LEU A 180 -14.99 9.34 5.93
C LEU A 180 -15.82 10.61 5.65
N ASP A 181 -16.47 11.16 6.67
CA ASP A 181 -17.28 12.38 6.57
C ASP A 181 -16.45 13.65 6.34
N ALA A 182 -15.16 13.63 6.68
CA ALA A 182 -14.22 14.74 6.46
C ALA A 182 -13.46 14.64 5.12
N ALA A 183 -13.53 13.50 4.43
CA ALA A 183 -12.72 13.22 3.24
C ALA A 183 -12.98 14.21 2.09
N LEU A 184 -14.25 14.54 1.84
CA LEU A 184 -14.63 15.46 0.76
C LEU A 184 -14.05 16.86 0.98
N ASP A 185 -14.25 17.44 2.17
CA ASP A 185 -13.78 18.79 2.50
C ASP A 185 -12.25 18.86 2.49
N PHE A 186 -11.59 17.81 3.00
CA PHE A 186 -10.14 17.69 2.95
C PHE A 186 -9.63 17.72 1.50
N LEU A 187 -10.18 16.88 0.62
CA LEU A 187 -9.80 16.80 -0.80
C LEU A 187 -10.11 18.10 -1.55
N GLN A 188 -11.23 18.76 -1.24
CA GLN A 188 -11.53 20.09 -1.80
C GLN A 188 -10.49 21.12 -1.38
N GLY A 189 -10.03 21.07 -0.12
CA GLY A 189 -8.97 21.95 0.40
C GLY A 189 -7.60 21.75 -0.25
N LEU A 190 -7.36 20.60 -0.90
CA LEU A 190 -6.12 20.34 -1.65
C LEU A 190 -6.13 20.95 -3.06
N LYS A 191 -7.30 21.35 -3.60
CA LYS A 191 -7.38 21.93 -4.94
C LYS A 191 -6.53 23.21 -5.04
N GLY A 192 -5.69 23.27 -6.06
CA GLY A 192 -4.78 24.40 -6.30
C GLY A 192 -3.57 24.47 -5.36
N GLN A 193 -3.39 23.48 -4.47
CA GLN A 193 -2.13 23.30 -3.75
C GLN A 193 -1.15 22.54 -4.65
N ASP A 194 0.15 22.84 -4.58
CA ASP A 194 1.15 22.07 -5.32
C ASP A 194 1.39 20.72 -4.63
N VAL A 195 0.46 19.78 -4.79
CA VAL A 195 0.50 18.41 -4.27
C VAL A 195 -0.12 17.47 -5.31
N GLU A 196 0.27 16.21 -5.29
CA GLU A 196 -0.33 15.16 -6.14
C GLU A 196 -1.01 14.12 -5.25
N VAL A 197 -2.32 13.94 -5.40
CA VAL A 197 -3.08 12.92 -4.68
C VAL A 197 -3.05 11.62 -5.48
N SER A 198 -2.72 10.51 -4.83
CA SER A 198 -2.77 9.19 -5.47
C SER A 198 -4.22 8.81 -5.77
N LEU A 199 -4.51 8.56 -7.05
CA LEU A 199 -5.85 8.16 -7.50
C LEU A 199 -6.32 6.88 -6.80
N SER A 200 -5.43 5.90 -6.59
CA SER A 200 -5.77 4.64 -5.91
C SER A 200 -6.19 4.85 -4.46
N SER A 201 -5.71 5.92 -3.81
CA SER A 201 -6.10 6.24 -2.43
C SER A 201 -7.47 6.92 -2.32
N LEU A 202 -8.09 7.33 -3.44
CA LEU A 202 -9.44 7.90 -3.44
C LEU A 202 -10.52 6.83 -3.31
N THR A 203 -10.25 5.60 -3.75
CA THR A 203 -11.18 4.48 -3.61
C THR A 203 -11.25 4.04 -2.14
N VAL A 204 -12.47 4.03 -1.58
CA VAL A 204 -12.70 3.58 -0.20
C VAL A 204 -12.80 2.06 -0.17
N SER A 205 -11.87 1.40 0.50
CA SER A 205 -11.92 -0.05 0.69
C SER A 205 -13.03 -0.46 1.68
N CYS A 206 -13.39 -1.74 1.67
CA CYS A 206 -14.35 -2.27 2.65
C CYS A 206 -13.85 -2.14 4.09
N ASP A 207 -12.55 -2.30 4.31
CA ASP A 207 -11.94 -2.10 5.63
C ASP A 207 -12.00 -0.64 6.07
N ALA A 208 -11.76 0.31 5.16
CA ALA A 208 -11.91 1.74 5.42
C ALA A 208 -13.38 2.10 5.76
N LEU A 209 -14.35 1.55 5.01
CA LEU A 209 -15.79 1.69 5.31
C LEU A 209 -16.17 1.10 6.67
N ARG A 210 -15.51 0.02 7.10
CA ARG A 210 -15.71 -0.60 8.42
C ARG A 210 -15.09 0.18 9.55
N ALA A 211 -13.88 0.69 9.34
CA ALA A 211 -13.16 1.53 10.29
C ALA A 211 -13.78 2.93 10.43
N GLY A 212 -14.51 3.41 9.42
CA GLY A 212 -15.02 4.78 9.39
C GLY A 212 -13.94 5.82 9.07
N GLU A 213 -12.78 5.36 8.59
CA GLU A 213 -11.58 6.15 8.32
C GLU A 213 -10.98 5.69 6.99
N GLN A 214 -10.39 6.63 6.23
CA GLN A 214 -9.67 6.37 4.99
C GLN A 214 -8.32 7.08 5.04
N THR A 215 -7.32 6.49 4.38
CA THR A 215 -6.01 7.13 4.20
C THR A 215 -5.87 7.67 2.79
N ILE A 216 -5.60 8.97 2.67
CA ILE A 216 -5.27 9.64 1.41
C ILE A 216 -3.75 9.75 1.30
N ASN A 217 -3.21 9.22 0.20
CA ASN A 217 -1.78 9.26 -0.08
C ASN A 217 -1.47 10.44 -1.00
N ILE A 218 -0.46 11.23 -0.61
CA ILE A 218 -0.13 12.51 -1.24
C ILE A 218 1.37 12.56 -1.50
N SER A 219 1.77 12.83 -2.74
CA SER A 219 3.15 13.18 -3.09
C SER A 219 3.34 14.70 -3.09
N VAL A 220 4.40 15.17 -2.44
CA VAL A 220 4.71 16.60 -2.29
C VAL A 220 6.20 16.87 -2.40
N ASP A 221 6.59 18.12 -2.65
CA ASP A 221 7.98 18.57 -2.47
C ASP A 221 8.45 18.32 -1.02
N PRO A 222 9.53 17.54 -0.81
CA PRO A 222 10.06 17.23 0.52
C PRO A 222 10.29 18.45 1.42
N ASN A 223 10.63 19.61 0.86
CA ASN A 223 10.85 20.84 1.64
C ASN A 223 9.55 21.40 2.25
N ARG A 224 8.39 20.99 1.73
CA ARG A 224 7.06 21.40 2.21
C ARG A 224 6.37 20.32 3.05
N ALA A 225 6.86 19.08 3.01
CA ALA A 225 6.20 17.93 3.61
C ALA A 225 5.90 18.11 5.11
N ALA A 226 6.91 18.48 5.91
CA ALA A 226 6.74 18.67 7.35
C ALA A 226 5.69 19.76 7.68
N GLY A 227 5.69 20.87 6.93
CA GLY A 227 4.73 21.95 7.11
C GLY A 227 3.30 21.55 6.74
N LEU A 228 3.14 20.77 5.66
CA LEU A 228 1.85 20.22 5.26
C LEU A 228 1.32 19.21 6.27
N ILE A 229 2.17 18.30 6.79
CA ILE A 229 1.78 17.35 7.84
C ILE A 229 1.30 18.10 9.09
N ALA A 230 2.03 19.13 9.53
CA ALA A 230 1.63 19.94 10.68
C ALA A 230 0.28 20.63 10.45
N LYS A 231 0.06 21.18 9.24
CA LYS A 231 -1.22 21.76 8.83
C LYS A 231 -2.33 20.71 8.86
N PHE A 232 -2.13 19.54 8.26
CA PHE A 232 -3.15 18.48 8.18
C PHE A 232 -3.54 17.94 9.56
N LYS A 233 -2.58 17.76 10.48
CA LYS A 233 -2.87 17.37 11.87
C LYS A 233 -3.81 18.33 12.60
N SER A 234 -3.89 19.58 12.16
CA SER A 234 -4.78 20.60 12.75
C SER A 234 -6.18 20.64 12.12
N LEU A 235 -6.42 19.92 11.02
CA LEU A 235 -7.70 19.93 10.33
C LEU A 235 -8.74 19.04 11.05
N PRO A 236 -10.00 19.49 11.13
CA PRO A 236 -11.08 18.66 11.66
C PRO A 236 -11.22 17.34 10.89
N GLY A 237 -11.45 16.25 11.62
CA GLY A 237 -11.66 14.92 11.02
C GLY A 237 -10.39 14.18 10.64
N VAL A 238 -9.21 14.81 10.67
CA VAL A 238 -7.92 14.12 10.53
C VAL A 238 -7.61 13.35 11.82
N VAL A 239 -7.31 12.05 11.67
CA VAL A 239 -6.99 11.12 12.75
C VAL A 239 -5.47 10.95 12.88
N ALA A 240 -4.78 10.84 11.74
CA ALA A 240 -3.32 10.77 11.69
C ALA A 240 -2.79 11.44 10.42
N ALA A 241 -1.58 11.97 10.49
CA ALA A 241 -0.84 12.41 9.31
C ALA A 241 0.67 12.25 9.55
N GLY A 242 1.39 11.85 8.51
CA GLY A 242 2.82 11.55 8.60
C GLY A 242 3.39 11.10 7.26
N TRP A 243 4.62 10.63 7.29
CA TRP A 243 5.29 10.07 6.12
C TRP A 243 4.89 8.62 5.91
N THR A 244 4.85 8.19 4.66
CA THR A 244 4.57 6.81 4.25
C THR A 244 5.64 6.33 3.28
N SER A 245 5.60 5.06 2.91
CA SER A 245 6.41 4.56 1.79
C SER A 245 6.06 5.30 0.49
N GLY A 246 7.05 5.50 -0.36
CA GLY A 246 6.94 6.22 -1.63
C GLY A 246 7.90 5.65 -2.67
N ILE A 247 8.41 6.51 -3.54
CA ILE A 247 9.24 6.07 -4.67
C ILE A 247 10.73 5.90 -4.31
N VAL A 248 11.14 6.38 -3.14
CA VAL A 248 12.55 6.41 -2.77
C VAL A 248 12.99 5.04 -2.27
N GLU A 249 13.83 4.41 -3.08
CA GLU A 249 14.55 3.20 -2.75
C GLU A 249 15.96 3.55 -2.28
N MET A 250 16.37 3.03 -1.11
CA MET A 250 17.64 3.41 -0.50
C MET A 250 18.85 2.97 -1.32
N GLU A 251 18.77 1.84 -2.02
CA GLU A 251 19.88 1.31 -2.85
C GLU A 251 20.26 2.22 -4.03
N ARG A 252 19.29 2.99 -4.52
CA ARG A 252 19.47 3.99 -5.60
C ARG A 252 19.65 5.41 -5.08
N SER A 253 19.98 5.53 -3.78
CA SER A 253 20.16 6.80 -3.10
C SER A 253 21.62 7.03 -2.68
N ILE A 254 22.03 8.29 -2.70
CA ILE A 254 23.29 8.76 -2.11
C ILE A 254 23.01 9.81 -1.04
N ARG A 255 23.88 9.92 -0.03
CA ARG A 255 23.82 10.96 1.00
C ARG A 255 25.04 11.86 0.96
N PHE A 256 24.85 13.18 0.93
CA PHE A 256 25.95 14.14 0.82
C PHE A 256 25.71 15.38 1.68
N LEU A 257 26.74 16.22 1.85
CA LEU A 257 26.65 17.46 2.62
C LEU A 257 25.78 18.49 1.90
N ALA A 258 24.90 19.18 2.63
CA ALA A 258 23.94 20.12 2.05
C ALA A 258 24.54 21.47 1.68
N ALA A 259 25.61 21.90 2.37
CA ALA A 259 26.12 23.28 2.33
C ALA A 259 26.45 23.77 0.90
N ASP A 260 27.05 22.91 0.08
CA ASP A 260 27.45 23.27 -1.29
C ASP A 260 26.27 23.28 -2.28
N TRP A 261 25.09 22.82 -1.88
CA TRP A 261 23.95 22.57 -2.77
C TRP A 261 22.70 23.38 -2.39
N ARG A 262 22.86 24.34 -1.48
CA ARG A 262 21.81 25.25 -1.05
C ARG A 262 22.19 26.70 -1.31
N ASP A 263 21.16 27.51 -1.58
CA ASP A 263 21.20 28.96 -1.52
C ASP A 263 20.42 29.40 -0.28
N GLY A 264 21.12 29.55 0.85
CA GLY A 264 20.50 29.73 2.17
C GLY A 264 19.73 28.48 2.59
N ASP A 265 18.42 28.63 2.86
CA ASP A 265 17.57 27.51 3.30
C ASP A 265 17.01 26.68 2.14
N ARG A 266 17.18 27.13 0.89
CA ARG A 266 16.59 26.50 -0.30
C ARG A 266 17.61 25.70 -1.09
N LEU A 267 17.17 24.62 -1.72
CA LEU A 267 18.00 23.88 -2.68
C LEU A 267 18.33 24.75 -3.90
N ASN A 268 19.60 24.74 -4.31
CA ASN A 268 19.99 25.32 -5.59
C ASN A 268 19.65 24.33 -6.72
N ARG A 269 18.40 24.40 -7.18
CA ARG A 269 17.80 23.46 -8.14
C ARG A 269 18.52 23.39 -9.48
N ASP A 270 18.99 24.52 -9.98
CA ASP A 270 19.69 24.58 -11.27
C ASP A 270 21.08 23.95 -11.17
N LYS A 271 21.82 24.25 -10.09
CA LYS A 271 23.13 23.64 -9.81
C LYS A 271 23.02 22.12 -9.65
N LEU A 272 22.01 21.66 -8.90
CA LEU A 272 21.72 20.24 -8.72
C LEU A 272 21.38 19.57 -10.06
N ALA A 273 20.45 20.14 -10.82
CA ALA A 273 20.04 19.58 -12.10
C ALA A 273 21.21 19.47 -13.09
N ALA A 274 22.04 20.53 -13.19
CA ALA A 274 23.22 20.52 -14.04
C ALA A 274 24.24 19.46 -13.62
N ALA A 275 24.54 19.35 -12.31
CA ALA A 275 25.49 18.37 -11.80
C ALA A 275 25.02 16.93 -12.06
N ILE A 276 23.76 16.63 -11.74
CA ILE A 276 23.17 15.29 -11.96
C ILE A 276 23.17 14.96 -13.45
N ALA A 277 22.70 15.88 -14.30
CA ALA A 277 22.67 15.67 -15.75
C ALA A 277 24.07 15.44 -16.34
N ASN A 278 25.09 16.16 -15.86
CA ASN A 278 26.46 16.00 -16.35
C ASN A 278 27.07 14.64 -15.98
N VAL A 279 26.78 14.13 -14.79
CA VAL A 279 27.22 12.79 -14.37
C VAL A 279 26.49 11.71 -15.18
N LEU A 280 25.15 11.79 -15.22
CA LEU A 280 24.32 10.81 -15.90
C LEU A 280 24.56 10.79 -17.41
N GLY A 281 24.85 11.93 -18.04
CA GLY A 281 25.20 11.97 -19.46
C GLY A 281 26.46 11.14 -19.77
N LYS A 282 27.43 11.12 -18.86
CA LYS A 282 28.64 10.30 -19.01
C LYS A 282 28.35 8.82 -18.78
N THR A 283 27.69 8.46 -17.69
CA THR A 283 27.42 7.05 -17.35
C THR A 283 26.48 6.40 -18.36
N LEU A 284 25.48 7.13 -18.84
CA LEU A 284 24.53 6.65 -19.85
C LEU A 284 25.06 6.76 -21.29
N SER A 285 26.26 7.32 -21.49
CA SER A 285 26.82 7.62 -22.81
C SER A 285 25.82 8.39 -23.70
N ALA A 286 25.17 9.39 -23.12
CA ALA A 286 24.06 10.13 -23.72
C ALA A 286 24.22 11.64 -23.52
N LYS A 287 23.68 12.43 -24.45
CA LYS A 287 23.71 13.90 -24.35
C LYS A 287 22.47 14.38 -23.60
N PRO A 288 22.61 15.21 -22.54
CA PRO A 288 21.46 15.84 -21.90
C PRO A 288 20.67 16.67 -22.93
N SER A 289 19.35 16.51 -22.95
CA SER A 289 18.46 17.24 -23.86
C SER A 289 17.53 18.19 -23.11
N SER A 290 17.04 17.81 -21.93
CA SER A 290 16.22 18.69 -21.08
C SER A 290 16.27 18.30 -19.61
N SER A 291 15.91 19.26 -18.75
CA SER A 291 15.73 19.08 -17.32
C SER A 291 14.55 19.92 -16.83
N ALA A 292 13.64 19.34 -16.05
CA ALA A 292 12.48 20.06 -15.52
C ALA A 292 12.13 19.61 -14.10
N TRP A 293 11.95 20.57 -13.19
CA TRP A 293 11.46 20.30 -11.84
C TRP A 293 9.93 20.33 -11.82
N ASN A 294 9.31 19.31 -11.24
CA ASN A 294 7.88 19.31 -10.94
C ASN A 294 7.64 20.19 -9.69
N PRO A 295 6.85 21.28 -9.78
CA PRO A 295 6.59 22.17 -8.65
C PRO A 295 5.74 21.51 -7.55
N ASN A 296 4.92 20.50 -7.88
CA ASN A 296 4.06 19.80 -6.93
C ASN A 296 4.87 18.85 -6.06
N THR A 297 5.73 18.04 -6.68
CA THR A 297 6.41 16.92 -6.02
C THR A 297 7.89 17.16 -5.73
N GLY A 298 8.47 18.23 -6.30
CA GLY A 298 9.91 18.48 -6.20
C GLY A 298 10.77 17.46 -6.95
N LYS A 299 10.18 16.56 -7.76
CA LYS A 299 10.91 15.60 -8.59
C LYS A 299 11.56 16.33 -9.78
N LEU A 300 12.79 15.96 -10.11
CA LEU A 300 13.52 16.43 -11.29
C LEU A 300 13.41 15.37 -12.40
N LYS A 301 12.80 15.73 -13.53
CA LYS A 301 12.84 14.91 -14.75
C LYS A 301 14.03 15.33 -15.60
N LEU A 302 14.86 14.38 -15.97
CA LEU A 302 15.99 14.53 -16.89
C LEU A 302 15.76 13.71 -18.14
N THR A 303 16.02 14.28 -19.30
CA THR A 303 15.97 13.57 -20.59
C THR A 303 17.33 13.64 -21.27
N PHE A 304 17.74 12.52 -21.85
CA PHE A 304 18.98 12.38 -22.59
C PHE A 304 18.71 11.74 -23.96
N LYS A 305 19.60 11.98 -24.92
CA LYS A 305 19.56 11.37 -26.25
C LYS A 305 20.88 10.71 -26.62
N ARG A 306 20.80 9.52 -27.22
CA ARG A 306 21.95 8.82 -27.80
C ARG A 306 21.54 8.04 -29.06
N PRO A 307 22.47 7.72 -29.97
CA PRO A 307 22.18 6.84 -31.10
C PRO A 307 21.80 5.44 -30.62
N SER A 308 20.73 4.86 -31.17
CA SER A 308 20.37 3.48 -30.86
C SER A 308 21.39 2.51 -31.45
N GLN A 309 21.75 1.48 -30.68
CA GLN A 309 22.65 0.42 -31.13
C GLN A 309 21.92 -0.79 -31.72
N ILE A 310 20.58 -0.82 -31.66
CA ILE A 310 19.76 -1.96 -32.11
C ILE A 310 19.96 -2.20 -33.61
N PHE A 311 19.92 -1.14 -34.41
CA PHE A 311 20.20 -1.19 -35.84
C PHE A 311 20.85 0.12 -36.32
N PRO A 312 22.19 0.27 -36.16
CA PRO A 312 22.86 1.56 -36.35
C PRO A 312 22.67 2.18 -37.74
N ALA A 313 22.51 1.35 -38.78
CA ALA A 313 22.30 1.81 -40.15
C ALA A 313 20.98 2.57 -40.36
N LEU A 314 19.99 2.41 -39.48
CA LEU A 314 18.72 3.16 -39.54
C LEU A 314 18.81 4.55 -38.89
N GLY A 315 19.93 4.89 -38.23
CA GLY A 315 20.09 6.22 -37.61
C GLY A 315 19.06 6.52 -36.52
N LEU A 316 18.50 5.49 -35.87
CA LEU A 316 17.49 5.63 -34.82
C LEU A 316 18.09 6.33 -33.58
N THR A 317 17.24 7.04 -32.84
CA THR A 317 17.62 7.76 -31.62
C THR A 317 16.92 7.15 -30.42
N GLU A 318 17.69 6.83 -29.38
CA GLU A 318 17.20 6.49 -28.05
C GLU A 318 17.00 7.77 -27.23
N THR A 319 15.81 7.92 -26.65
CA THR A 319 15.49 8.90 -25.61
C THR A 319 15.48 8.18 -24.27
N VAL A 320 16.36 8.62 -23.37
CA VAL A 320 16.50 8.07 -22.02
C VAL A 320 15.94 9.07 -21.01
N GLU A 321 14.97 8.68 -20.21
CA GLU A 321 14.38 9.48 -19.14
C GLU A 321 14.82 8.95 -17.77
N VAL A 322 15.28 9.86 -16.90
CA VAL A 322 15.61 9.55 -15.50
C VAL A 322 14.88 10.55 -14.61
N THR A 323 14.22 10.06 -13.58
CA THR A 323 13.66 10.92 -12.52
C THR A 323 14.63 10.94 -11.34
N ALA A 324 14.85 12.11 -10.77
CA ALA A 324 15.64 12.31 -9.57
C ALA A 324 14.81 13.01 -8.49
N LEU A 325 15.15 12.78 -7.22
CA LEU A 325 14.59 13.52 -6.10
C LEU A 325 15.71 13.90 -5.15
N VAL A 326 15.76 15.18 -4.76
CA VAL A 326 16.69 15.68 -3.75
C VAL A 326 15.91 16.13 -2.53
N ALA A 327 16.24 15.58 -1.39
CA ALA A 327 15.54 15.82 -0.13
C ALA A 327 16.51 15.93 1.05
N PRO A 328 16.14 16.53 2.18
CA PRO A 328 16.81 16.29 3.45
C PRO A 328 16.84 14.79 3.79
N ASP A 329 17.88 14.32 4.49
CA ASP A 329 18.00 12.90 4.84
C ASP A 329 17.09 12.44 6.01
N ARG A 330 16.41 13.40 6.65
CA ARG A 330 15.48 13.19 7.76
C ARG A 330 14.49 14.35 7.87
N PRO A 331 13.36 14.17 8.58
CA PRO A 331 12.45 15.27 8.87
C PRO A 331 13.13 16.42 9.63
N GLY A 332 12.75 17.66 9.31
CA GLY A 332 13.26 18.86 9.95
C GLY A 332 14.59 19.36 9.39
N ALA A 333 15.36 20.05 10.21
CA ALA A 333 16.65 20.60 9.80
C ALA A 333 17.71 19.50 9.68
N SER A 334 18.39 19.46 8.54
CA SER A 334 19.54 18.57 8.33
C SER A 334 20.65 19.27 7.55
N ASP A 335 21.89 18.97 7.93
CA ASP A 335 23.13 19.33 7.23
C ASP A 335 23.44 18.38 6.07
N ARG A 336 22.60 17.36 5.87
CA ARG A 336 22.72 16.34 4.83
C ARG A 336 21.52 16.34 3.90
N LEU A 337 21.80 16.01 2.64
CA LEU A 337 20.80 15.74 1.62
C LEU A 337 20.93 14.29 1.15
N MET A 338 19.81 13.75 0.70
CA MET A 338 19.72 12.54 -0.10
C MET A 338 19.40 12.90 -1.54
N LEU A 339 20.03 12.20 -2.49
CA LEU A 339 19.66 12.17 -3.90
C LEU A 339 19.27 10.74 -4.25
N TRP A 340 18.02 10.55 -4.66
CA TRP A 340 17.52 9.31 -5.27
C TRP A 340 17.42 9.49 -6.79
N ILE A 341 17.70 8.42 -7.54
CA ILE A 341 17.46 8.36 -8.98
C ILE A 341 16.66 7.11 -9.37
N SER A 342 15.71 7.25 -10.29
CA SER A 342 14.96 6.14 -10.85
C SER A 342 15.85 5.23 -11.71
N ASN A 343 15.33 4.06 -12.06
CA ASN A 343 15.84 3.33 -13.20
C ASN A 343 15.59 4.14 -14.49
N PRO A 344 16.50 4.10 -15.48
CA PRO A 344 16.29 4.80 -16.74
C PRO A 344 15.17 4.16 -17.58
N VAL A 345 14.26 4.98 -18.10
CA VAL A 345 13.25 4.56 -19.09
C VAL A 345 13.76 4.93 -20.47
N VAL A 346 13.87 3.94 -21.36
CA VAL A 346 14.43 4.14 -22.71
C VAL A 346 13.36 3.89 -23.75
N SER A 347 13.17 4.85 -24.65
CA SER A 347 12.32 4.77 -25.84
C SER A 347 13.16 4.99 -27.10
N THR A 348 12.78 4.39 -28.24
CA THR A 348 13.50 4.49 -29.51
C THR A 348 12.61 5.07 -30.60
N LYS A 349 13.10 6.10 -31.29
CA LYS A 349 12.37 6.75 -32.39
C LYS A 349 13.25 7.03 -33.59
N ASP A 350 12.64 7.02 -34.77
CA ASP A 350 13.23 7.59 -35.97
C ASP A 350 13.07 9.12 -35.97
N GLU A 351 14.14 9.81 -35.60
CA GLU A 351 14.20 11.28 -35.59
C GLU A 351 14.86 11.85 -36.87
N THR A 352 15.14 11.01 -37.88
CA THR A 352 15.77 11.45 -39.12
C THR A 352 14.86 12.36 -39.95
N ALA A 353 15.45 13.12 -40.87
CA ALA A 353 14.71 13.93 -41.82
C ALA A 353 14.18 13.07 -42.98
N GLY A 354 12.93 13.26 -43.37
CA GLY A 354 12.29 12.51 -44.47
C GLY A 354 11.24 11.49 -44.00
N PRO A 355 10.90 10.48 -44.82
CA PRO A 355 10.00 9.40 -44.43
C PRO A 355 10.55 8.63 -43.23
N LYS A 356 9.71 8.43 -42.20
CA LYS A 356 10.11 7.85 -40.91
C LYS A 356 9.63 6.42 -40.72
N LEU A 357 10.45 5.61 -40.08
CA LEU A 357 10.01 4.32 -39.55
C LEU A 357 9.20 4.52 -38.27
N ASN A 358 7.95 4.08 -38.27
CA ASN A 358 7.11 4.05 -37.07
C ASN A 358 7.41 2.76 -36.30
N LEU A 359 7.88 2.93 -35.06
CA LEU A 359 8.18 1.83 -34.16
C LEU A 359 7.03 1.70 -33.16
N ALA A 360 6.47 0.50 -33.03
CA ALA A 360 5.59 0.18 -31.93
C ALA A 360 6.47 -0.25 -30.75
N GLU A 361 6.43 0.51 -29.66
CA GLU A 361 7.00 0.05 -28.41
C GLU A 361 5.98 -0.89 -27.77
N GLU A 362 6.29 -2.18 -27.77
CA GLU A 362 5.58 -3.11 -26.90
C GLU A 362 5.89 -2.68 -25.47
N SER A 363 4.89 -2.18 -24.77
CA SER A 363 4.99 -1.98 -23.32
C SER A 363 5.25 -3.36 -22.74
N SER A 364 6.47 -3.58 -22.25
CA SER A 364 6.78 -4.74 -21.45
C SER A 364 5.96 -4.59 -20.17
N GLY A 365 4.78 -5.19 -20.18
CA GLY A 365 3.91 -5.34 -19.01
C GLY A 365 4.46 -6.37 -18.02
N ASP A 366 5.63 -6.95 -18.29
CA ASP A 366 6.34 -7.82 -17.37
C ASP A 366 7.45 -7.02 -16.69
N GLU A 367 7.28 -6.80 -15.38
CA GLU A 367 8.29 -6.25 -14.46
C GLU A 367 9.49 -7.20 -14.25
N GLU A 368 9.65 -8.22 -15.11
CA GLU A 368 10.82 -9.10 -15.21
C GLU A 368 11.71 -8.78 -16.44
N GLY A 369 11.66 -7.54 -16.95
CA GLY A 369 12.71 -7.06 -17.83
C GLY A 369 14.02 -6.94 -17.04
N ASP A 370 15.11 -7.54 -17.54
CA ASP A 370 16.46 -7.38 -16.98
C ASP A 370 16.65 -5.94 -16.52
N GLN A 371 16.96 -5.75 -15.23
CA GLN A 371 17.22 -4.44 -14.65
C GLN A 371 18.21 -3.72 -15.56
N LYS A 372 17.72 -2.73 -16.31
CA LYS A 372 18.55 -2.02 -17.30
C LYS A 372 19.73 -1.44 -16.56
N ASP A 373 20.92 -1.94 -16.91
CA ASP A 373 22.20 -1.55 -16.31
C ASP A 373 22.26 -0.02 -16.20
N ASP A 374 22.40 0.48 -14.97
CA ASP A 374 22.52 1.91 -14.72
C ASP A 374 23.94 2.42 -14.98
N ASN A 375 24.83 1.56 -15.51
CA ASN A 375 26.22 1.83 -15.86
C ASN A 375 27.02 2.44 -14.68
N GLY A 376 26.67 2.05 -13.44
CA GLY A 376 27.30 2.59 -12.24
C GLY A 376 26.92 4.04 -11.94
N SER A 377 25.73 4.48 -12.35
CA SER A 377 25.26 5.87 -12.16
C SER A 377 25.26 6.30 -10.70
N VAL A 378 24.81 5.44 -9.79
CA VAL A 378 24.80 5.74 -8.34
C VAL A 378 26.23 5.93 -7.81
N ASP A 379 27.18 5.10 -8.24
CA ASP A 379 28.60 5.25 -7.87
C ASP A 379 29.22 6.54 -8.39
N ALA A 380 28.95 6.89 -9.65
CA ALA A 380 29.46 8.11 -10.25
C ALA A 380 28.90 9.36 -9.55
N LEU A 381 27.61 9.34 -9.23
CA LEU A 381 26.97 10.42 -8.46
C LEU A 381 27.56 10.50 -7.05
N ALA A 382 27.73 9.37 -6.34
CA ALA A 382 28.36 9.38 -5.02
C ALA A 382 29.75 10.03 -5.06
N LYS A 383 30.57 9.72 -6.07
CA LYS A 383 31.90 10.33 -6.24
C LYS A 383 31.83 11.83 -6.52
N GLU A 384 30.98 12.26 -7.44
CA GLU A 384 30.82 13.68 -7.81
C GLU A 384 30.36 14.52 -6.60
N PHE A 385 29.37 14.00 -5.87
CA PHE A 385 28.78 14.69 -4.72
C PHE A 385 29.59 14.52 -3.43
N LYS A 386 30.71 13.79 -3.47
CA LYS A 386 31.49 13.38 -2.28
C LYS A 386 30.57 12.75 -1.21
N GLY A 387 29.62 11.97 -1.69
CA GLY A 387 28.55 11.36 -0.92
C GLY A 387 28.85 9.93 -0.51
N GLN A 388 27.97 9.43 0.33
CA GLN A 388 27.92 8.06 0.84
C GLN A 388 26.85 7.28 0.09
N ARG A 389 27.05 5.96 -0.03
CA ARG A 389 26.04 5.04 -0.58
C ARG A 389 25.32 4.30 0.53
N TRP A 390 24.13 3.80 0.23
CA TRP A 390 23.46 2.87 1.13
C TRP A 390 24.12 1.48 1.07
N ASP A 391 24.39 0.90 2.23
CA ASP A 391 24.82 -0.49 2.43
C ASP A 391 23.60 -1.27 2.93
N ALA A 392 22.96 -2.03 2.04
CA ALA A 392 21.72 -2.77 2.34
C ALA A 392 21.95 -3.83 3.41
N ASP A 393 23.08 -4.53 3.37
CA ASP A 393 23.46 -5.58 4.33
C ASP A 393 23.55 -5.04 5.76
N LYS A 394 23.99 -3.78 5.91
CA LYS A 394 24.13 -3.12 7.21
C LYS A 394 23.02 -2.15 7.54
N SER A 395 22.11 -1.89 6.60
CA SER A 395 21.09 -0.84 6.68
C SER A 395 21.68 0.51 7.12
N ALA A 396 22.78 0.93 6.48
CA ALA A 396 23.53 2.12 6.88
C ALA A 396 24.20 2.84 5.71
N TRP A 397 24.49 4.14 5.90
CA TRP A 397 25.29 4.93 4.95
C TRP A 397 26.78 4.60 5.06
N LYS A 398 27.42 4.32 3.93
CA LYS A 398 28.85 4.00 3.78
C LYS A 398 29.57 5.08 2.99
#